data_AF-A0A0C1RK70-F1
#
_entry.id   AF-A0A0C1RK70-F1
#
_cell.length_a   1.000
_cell.length_b   1.000
_cell.length_c   1.000
_cell.angle_alpha   90.00
_cell.angle_beta   90.00
_cell.angle_gamma   90.00
#
_symmetry.space_group_name_H-M   'P 1'
#
loop_
_entity.id
_entity.type
_entity.pdbx_description
1 polymer ?
#
loop_
_entity_poly.entity_id
_entity_poly.type
_entity_poly.pdbx_seq_one_letter_code
_entity_poly.pdbx_strand_id
1 'polypeptide(L)'
;MLFWFNQSKKRDKFLQRPDMSDEEFLHGIQLSSEAARKTVKCCRTELSKSFRLSPEKLYPDDKFRDIISLPTPEWDMMDLLFPLEEALGIGIDEEQVPDWTGKTVTLGGWIVDFLSRPATTIAIKECGDN
;
A
#
# COMPACT_ATOMS: atom_id res chain seq x y z
N MET A 1 -20.50 -12.82 -18.40
CA MET A 1 -20.64 -11.37 -18.68
C MET A 1 -20.90 -10.51 -17.44
N LEU A 2 -21.62 -10.98 -16.40
CA LEU A 2 -21.91 -10.19 -15.18
C LEU A 2 -20.67 -9.77 -14.36
N PHE A 3 -19.65 -10.62 -14.27
CA PHE A 3 -18.44 -10.34 -13.46
C PHE A 3 -17.64 -9.13 -13.96
N TRP A 4 -17.49 -8.98 -15.28
CA TRP A 4 -16.76 -7.85 -15.88
C TRP A 4 -17.49 -6.51 -15.69
N PHE A 5 -18.81 -6.50 -15.79
CA PHE A 5 -19.62 -5.30 -15.57
C PHE A 5 -19.52 -4.77 -14.13
N ASN A 6 -19.47 -5.67 -13.15
CA ASN A 6 -19.38 -5.26 -11.75
C ASN A 6 -17.98 -4.74 -11.37
N GLN A 7 -16.93 -5.27 -12.02
CA GLN A 7 -15.56 -4.82 -11.81
C GLN A 7 -15.25 -3.48 -12.49
N SER A 8 -15.81 -3.21 -13.68
CA SER A 8 -15.72 -1.87 -14.29
C SER A 8 -16.35 -0.81 -13.39
N LYS A 9 -17.57 -1.08 -12.87
CA LYS A 9 -18.25 -0.17 -11.93
C LYS A 9 -17.44 0.11 -10.66
N LYS A 10 -16.70 -0.88 -10.15
CA LYS A 10 -15.83 -0.68 -8.99
C LYS A 10 -14.69 0.28 -9.31
N ARG A 11 -13.99 0.09 -10.43
CA ARG A 11 -12.91 1.01 -10.85
C ARG A 11 -13.43 2.42 -11.09
N ASP A 12 -14.58 2.56 -11.75
CA ASP A 12 -15.19 3.85 -12.03
C ASP A 12 -15.51 4.62 -10.75
N LYS A 13 -15.90 3.92 -9.66
CA LYS A 13 -16.10 4.54 -8.34
C LYS A 13 -14.82 5.12 -7.74
N PHE A 14 -13.63 4.61 -8.05
CA PHE A 14 -12.37 5.23 -7.62
C PHE A 14 -12.07 6.46 -8.49
N LEU A 15 -12.22 6.34 -9.81
CA LEU A 15 -11.90 7.40 -10.76
C LEU A 15 -12.76 8.66 -10.61
N GLN A 16 -14.02 8.52 -10.16
CA GLN A 16 -14.96 9.63 -10.00
C GLN A 16 -14.79 10.44 -8.69
N ARG A 17 -13.97 9.97 -7.75
CA ARG A 17 -13.75 10.66 -6.47
C ARG A 17 -12.90 11.92 -6.66
N PRO A 18 -12.97 12.92 -5.77
CA PRO A 18 -11.99 13.99 -5.75
C PRO A 18 -10.58 13.44 -5.50
N ASP A 19 -9.57 14.21 -5.87
CA ASP A 19 -8.18 13.87 -5.55
C ASP A 19 -7.91 14.13 -4.06
N MET A 20 -7.13 13.25 -3.43
CA MET A 20 -6.65 13.41 -2.07
C MET A 20 -5.13 13.43 -2.07
N SER A 21 -4.51 14.42 -1.43
CA SER A 21 -3.05 14.50 -1.32
C SER A 21 -2.47 13.47 -0.35
N ASP A 22 -1.14 13.28 -0.35
CA ASP A 22 -0.47 12.42 0.63
C ASP A 22 -0.58 13.00 2.05
N GLU A 23 -0.57 14.32 2.18
CA GLU A 23 -0.74 15.02 3.46
C GLU A 23 -2.15 14.81 4.04
N GLU A 24 -3.18 14.87 3.21
CA GLU A 24 -4.56 14.60 3.62
C GLU A 24 -4.74 13.13 4.03
N PHE A 25 -4.14 12.21 3.26
CA PHE A 25 -4.13 10.79 3.58
C PHE A 25 -3.49 10.54 4.95
N LEU A 26 -2.29 11.08 5.17
CA LEU A 26 -1.52 10.96 6.41
C LEU A 26 -2.26 11.55 7.61
N HIS A 27 -2.90 12.71 7.42
CA HIS A 27 -3.75 13.32 8.44
C HIS A 27 -4.93 12.40 8.80
N GLY A 28 -5.54 11.75 7.81
CA GLY A 28 -6.64 10.79 8.01
C GLY A 28 -6.26 9.58 8.87
N ILE A 29 -5.00 9.17 8.87
CA ILE A 29 -4.48 8.06 9.69
C ILE A 29 -3.64 8.50 10.89
N GLN A 30 -3.58 9.81 11.17
CA GLN A 30 -2.86 10.40 12.29
C GLN A 30 -1.35 10.07 12.31
N LEU A 31 -0.71 9.98 11.14
CA LEU A 31 0.73 9.77 11.01
C LEU A 31 1.41 11.00 10.40
N SER A 32 2.66 11.26 10.79
CA SER A 32 3.42 12.41 10.28
C SER A 32 4.91 12.15 10.05
N SER A 33 5.40 10.94 10.39
CA SER A 33 6.82 10.59 10.29
C SER A 33 7.31 10.53 8.84
N GLU A 34 8.62 10.67 8.63
CA GLU A 34 9.23 10.50 7.30
C GLU A 34 8.98 9.09 6.75
N ALA A 35 9.10 8.06 7.60
CA ALA A 35 8.76 6.69 7.25
C ALA A 35 7.30 6.59 6.78
N ALA A 36 6.35 7.20 7.49
CA ALA A 36 4.95 7.21 7.07
C ALA A 36 4.74 7.88 5.70
N ARG A 37 5.41 9.02 5.45
CA ARG A 37 5.36 9.70 4.14
C ARG A 37 5.87 8.80 3.02
N LYS A 38 7.02 8.14 3.23
CA LYS A 38 7.60 7.21 2.25
C LYS A 38 6.69 6.01 2.00
N THR A 39 6.16 5.40 3.06
CA THR A 39 5.23 4.27 2.97
C THR A 39 3.95 4.64 2.25
N VAL A 40 3.28 5.73 2.62
CA VAL A 40 2.03 6.17 1.96
C VAL A 40 2.27 6.41 0.47
N LYS A 41 3.31 7.19 0.14
CA LYS A 41 3.64 7.50 -1.24
C LYS A 41 3.95 6.24 -2.05
N CYS A 42 4.74 5.32 -1.50
CA CYS A 42 5.09 4.05 -2.14
C CYS A 42 3.84 3.19 -2.36
N CYS A 43 3.07 2.92 -1.31
CA CYS A 43 1.85 2.12 -1.39
C CYS A 43 0.87 2.66 -2.44
N ARG A 44 0.59 3.96 -2.40
CA ARG A 44 -0.33 4.59 -3.35
C ARG A 44 0.22 4.51 -4.78
N THR A 45 1.51 4.74 -4.97
CA THR A 45 2.15 4.68 -6.30
C THR A 45 2.09 3.28 -6.90
N GLU A 46 2.53 2.26 -6.16
CA GLU A 46 2.62 0.90 -6.68
C GLU A 46 1.23 0.28 -6.91
N LEU A 47 0.30 0.45 -5.96
CA LEU A 47 -1.09 0.00 -6.17
C LEU A 47 -1.71 0.71 -7.38
N SER A 48 -1.49 2.02 -7.53
CA SER A 48 -2.01 2.75 -8.68
C SER A 48 -1.46 2.30 -10.02
N LYS A 49 -0.17 1.97 -10.09
CA LYS A 49 0.44 1.36 -11.29
C LYS A 49 -0.23 0.02 -11.61
N SER A 50 -0.31 -0.87 -10.63
CA SER A 50 -0.87 -2.21 -10.81
C SER A 50 -2.33 -2.18 -11.22
N PHE A 51 -3.14 -1.32 -10.59
CA PHE A 51 -4.59 -1.26 -10.80
C PHE A 51 -5.05 -0.19 -11.80
N ARG A 52 -4.10 0.51 -12.44
CA ARG A 52 -4.35 1.59 -13.42
C ARG A 52 -5.27 2.68 -12.88
N LEU A 53 -4.95 3.13 -11.67
CA LEU A 53 -5.59 4.25 -10.99
C LEU A 53 -4.58 5.39 -10.83
N SER A 54 -5.04 6.60 -10.50
CA SER A 54 -4.13 7.65 -10.01
C SER A 54 -3.90 7.46 -8.49
N PRO A 55 -2.68 7.68 -7.96
CA PRO A 55 -2.38 7.56 -6.52
C PRO A 55 -3.35 8.34 -5.64
N GLU A 56 -3.76 9.51 -6.12
CA GLU A 56 -4.66 10.45 -5.46
C GLU A 56 -6.07 9.90 -5.25
N LYS A 57 -6.45 8.83 -5.96
CA LYS A 57 -7.76 8.17 -5.84
C LYS A 57 -7.82 7.10 -4.75
N LEU A 58 -6.68 6.71 -4.19
CA LEU A 58 -6.58 5.73 -3.11
C LEU A 58 -6.64 6.45 -1.76
N TYR A 59 -7.68 6.15 -0.99
CA TYR A 59 -7.98 6.80 0.28
C TYR A 59 -7.66 5.88 1.46
N PRO A 60 -7.45 6.41 2.68
CA PRO A 60 -7.04 5.59 3.82
C PRO A 60 -8.12 4.60 4.28
N ASP A 61 -9.40 4.89 4.05
CA ASP A 61 -10.54 4.05 4.41
C ASP A 61 -10.91 3.02 3.33
N ASP A 62 -10.25 3.05 2.17
CA ASP A 62 -10.45 2.04 1.14
C ASP A 62 -10.05 0.66 1.64
N LYS A 63 -10.95 -0.30 1.48
CA LYS A 63 -10.64 -1.68 1.82
C LYS A 63 -9.55 -2.20 0.90
N PHE A 64 -8.47 -2.71 1.49
CA PHE A 64 -7.34 -3.27 0.75
C PHE A 64 -7.83 -4.32 -0.24
N ARG A 65 -8.73 -5.20 0.21
CA ARG A 65 -9.38 -6.22 -0.60
C ARG A 65 -10.15 -5.66 -1.81
N ASP A 66 -10.80 -4.50 -1.68
CA ASP A 66 -11.54 -3.91 -2.79
C ASP A 66 -10.60 -3.39 -3.88
N ILE A 67 -9.44 -2.85 -3.49
CA ILE A 67 -8.37 -2.40 -4.41
C ILE A 67 -7.81 -3.59 -5.18
N ILE A 68 -7.35 -4.63 -4.49
CA ILE A 68 -6.75 -5.82 -5.14
C ILE A 68 -7.75 -6.66 -5.93
N SER A 69 -9.06 -6.46 -5.69
CA SER A 69 -10.13 -7.12 -6.45
C SER A 69 -10.44 -6.46 -7.79
N LEU A 70 -9.78 -5.33 -8.08
CA LEU A 70 -9.88 -4.66 -9.37
C LEU A 70 -9.30 -5.57 -10.47
N PRO A 71 -9.82 -5.45 -11.70
CA PRO A 71 -9.43 -6.35 -12.79
C PRO A 71 -7.99 -6.10 -13.21
N THR A 72 -7.09 -6.98 -12.77
CA THR A 72 -5.68 -7.00 -13.15
C THR A 72 -5.23 -8.45 -13.29
N PRO A 73 -4.50 -8.80 -14.36
CA PRO A 73 -3.78 -10.06 -14.36
C PRO A 73 -2.55 -9.88 -13.47
N GLU A 74 -2.40 -10.74 -12.47
CA GLU A 74 -1.08 -11.08 -11.87
C GLU A 74 -0.50 -10.13 -10.79
N TRP A 75 -1.29 -9.24 -10.17
CA TRP A 75 -0.77 -8.53 -8.99
C TRP A 75 -0.46 -9.49 -7.84
N ASP A 76 0.73 -9.35 -7.26
CA ASP A 76 1.15 -10.03 -6.04
C ASP A 76 1.59 -9.02 -4.97
N MET A 77 1.52 -9.41 -3.71
CA MET A 77 1.94 -8.59 -2.58
C MET A 77 3.42 -8.20 -2.68
N MET A 78 4.26 -9.03 -3.31
CA MET A 78 5.67 -8.72 -3.54
C MET A 78 5.88 -7.47 -4.40
N ASP A 79 4.94 -7.16 -5.30
CA ASP A 79 4.96 -5.92 -6.10
C ASP A 79 4.82 -4.66 -5.23
N LEU A 80 4.34 -4.80 -3.99
CA LEU A 80 4.26 -3.74 -3.00
C LEU A 80 5.42 -3.79 -1.99
N LEU A 81 5.81 -4.99 -1.53
CA LEU A 81 6.82 -5.13 -0.48
C LEU A 81 8.22 -4.75 -0.95
N PHE A 82 8.66 -5.18 -2.14
CA PHE A 82 10.02 -4.84 -2.59
C PHE A 82 10.25 -3.34 -2.77
N PRO A 83 9.33 -2.57 -3.40
CA PRO A 83 9.48 -1.11 -3.44
C PRO A 83 9.40 -0.45 -2.07
N LEU A 84 8.67 -1.03 -1.11
CA LEU A 84 8.63 -0.54 0.27
C LEU A 84 9.96 -0.76 1.00
N GLU A 85 10.59 -1.92 0.84
CA GLU A 85 11.95 -2.20 1.34
C GLU A 85 12.95 -1.17 0.83
N GLU A 86 12.94 -0.93 -0.49
CA GLU A 86 13.83 0.04 -1.14
C GLU A 86 13.54 1.48 -0.66
N ALA A 87 12.27 1.88 -0.60
CA ALA A 87 11.88 3.22 -0.17
C ALA A 87 12.25 3.50 1.29
N LEU A 88 12.17 2.49 2.17
CA LEU A 88 12.44 2.63 3.59
C LEU A 88 13.88 2.30 3.98
N GLY A 89 14.62 1.60 3.10
CA GLY A 89 15.97 1.12 3.38
C GLY A 89 16.01 0.04 4.47
N ILE A 90 14.97 -0.79 4.55
CA ILE A 90 14.85 -1.89 5.53
C ILE A 90 14.58 -3.21 4.81
N GLY A 91 14.94 -4.33 5.44
CA GLY A 91 14.39 -5.63 5.07
C GLY A 91 13.01 -5.80 5.70
N ILE A 92 12.06 -6.38 4.94
CA ILE A 92 10.73 -6.73 5.40
C ILE A 92 10.61 -8.25 5.46
N ASP A 93 10.55 -8.77 6.68
CA ASP A 93 10.28 -10.19 6.94
C ASP A 93 8.77 -10.50 6.85
N GLU A 94 8.43 -11.76 6.61
CA GLU A 94 7.03 -12.21 6.50
C GLU A 94 6.19 -11.84 7.75
N GLU A 95 6.78 -11.92 8.95
CA GLU A 95 6.10 -11.57 10.22
C GLU A 95 5.74 -10.08 10.33
N GLN A 96 6.40 -9.24 9.54
CA GLN A 96 6.19 -7.80 9.52
C GLN A 96 5.09 -7.39 8.56
N VAL A 97 4.68 -8.27 7.65
CA VAL A 97 3.60 -8.03 6.69
C VAL A 97 2.26 -8.20 7.41
N PRO A 98 1.47 -7.12 7.61
CA PRO A 98 0.15 -7.25 8.20
C PRO A 98 -0.78 -8.03 7.29
N ASP A 99 -1.81 -8.67 7.88
CA ASP A 99 -2.88 -9.28 7.09
C ASP A 99 -3.54 -8.22 6.21
N TRP A 100 -3.46 -8.45 4.90
CA TRP A 100 -4.03 -7.60 3.84
C TRP A 100 -5.24 -8.26 3.17
N THR A 101 -5.50 -9.53 3.48
CA THR A 101 -6.60 -10.33 2.91
C THR A 101 -7.89 -10.20 3.71
N GLY A 102 -7.79 -9.70 4.95
CA GLY A 102 -8.90 -9.44 5.85
C GLY A 102 -9.99 -8.54 5.24
N LYS A 103 -11.26 -8.91 5.46
CA LYS A 103 -12.43 -8.21 4.86
C LYS A 103 -12.64 -6.77 5.37
N THR A 104 -12.04 -6.45 6.50
CA THR A 104 -12.18 -5.16 7.19
C THR A 104 -10.90 -4.34 7.15
N VAL A 105 -9.81 -4.87 6.58
CA VAL A 105 -8.53 -4.18 6.52
C VAL A 105 -8.62 -3.07 5.48
N THR A 106 -8.44 -1.84 5.94
CA THR A 106 -8.33 -0.65 5.10
C THR A 106 -6.87 -0.39 4.74
N LEU A 107 -6.60 0.30 3.63
CA LEU A 107 -5.24 0.66 3.21
C LEU A 107 -4.51 1.46 4.29
N GLY A 108 -5.18 2.46 4.87
CA GLY A 108 -4.63 3.25 5.97
C GLY A 108 -4.34 2.41 7.21
N GLY A 109 -5.30 1.58 7.62
CA GLY A 109 -5.12 0.64 8.73
C GLY A 109 -3.98 -0.36 8.53
N TRP A 110 -3.79 -0.86 7.30
CA TRP A 110 -2.66 -1.73 6.96
C TRP A 110 -1.33 -0.99 7.11
N ILE A 111 -1.23 0.24 6.60
CA ILE A 111 -0.03 1.08 6.74
C ILE A 111 0.29 1.37 8.21
N VAL A 112 -0.74 1.66 9.02
CA VAL A 112 -0.57 1.88 10.47
C VAL A 112 -0.05 0.62 11.16
N ASP A 113 -0.62 -0.55 10.87
CA ASP A 113 -0.15 -1.83 11.44
C ASP A 113 1.31 -2.11 11.00
N PHE A 114 1.60 -1.97 9.71
CA PHE A 114 2.95 -2.17 9.16
C PHE A 114 3.99 -1.30 9.86
N LEU A 115 3.71 0.00 10.04
CA LEU A 115 4.63 0.94 10.69
C LEU A 115 4.69 0.78 12.22
N SER A 116 3.70 0.13 12.83
CA SER A 116 3.67 -0.14 14.27
C SER A 116 4.45 -1.41 14.64
N ARG A 117 4.73 -2.27 13.66
CA ARG A 117 5.51 -3.49 13.87
C ARG A 117 6.98 -3.15 14.06
N PRO A 118 7.68 -3.83 14.98
CA PRO A 118 9.11 -3.61 15.17
C PRO A 118 9.84 -3.95 13.88
N ALA A 119 10.62 -2.99 13.37
CA ALA A 119 11.55 -3.26 12.29
C ALA A 119 12.65 -4.20 12.81
N THR A 120 12.66 -5.47 12.42
CA THR A 120 13.82 -6.33 12.56
C THR A 120 14.90 -5.71 11.70
N THR A 121 15.82 -4.98 12.33
CA THR A 121 17.06 -4.55 11.70
C THR A 121 17.84 -5.79 11.31
N ILE A 122 17.66 -6.29 10.08
CA ILE A 122 18.61 -7.23 9.50
C ILE A 122 19.87 -6.41 9.27
N ALA A 123 20.89 -6.80 10.02
CA ALA A 123 22.21 -6.19 10.07
C ALA A 123 22.66 -5.71 8.71
N ILE A 124 23.07 -4.43 8.68
CA ILE A 124 24.06 -3.97 7.71
C ILE A 124 25.16 -5.04 7.75
N LYS A 125 25.24 -5.83 6.68
CA LYS A 125 26.40 -6.66 6.41
C LYS A 125 27.54 -5.66 6.26
N GLU A 126 28.27 -5.44 7.36
CA GLU A 126 29.62 -4.90 7.26
C GLU A 126 30.35 -5.85 6.30
N CYS A 127 30.44 -5.44 5.03
CA CYS A 127 31.46 -5.96 4.14
C CYS A 127 32.77 -5.53 4.77
N GLY A 128 33.33 -6.45 5.55
CA GLY A 128 34.59 -6.31 6.22
C GLY A 128 35.70 -5.94 5.25
N ASP A 129 36.67 -5.24 5.83
CA ASP A 129 37.98 -4.97 5.28
C ASP A 129 38.55 -6.19 4.54
N ASN A 130 39.00 -5.95 3.30
CA ASN A 130 40.20 -6.59 2.77
C ASN A 130 40.87 -5.66 1.74
#